data_AF-A0A2R6JI30-F1
#
_entry.id   AF-A0A2R6JI30-F1
#
_cell.length_a   1.000
_cell.length_b   1.000
_cell.length_c   1.000
_cell.angle_alpha   90.00
_cell.angle_beta   90.00
_cell.angle_gamma   90.00
#
_symmetry.space_group_name_H-M   'P 1'
#
loop_
_entity.id
_entity.type
_entity.pdbx_description
1 polymer ?
#
loop_
_entity_poly.entity_id
_entity_poly.type
_entity_poly.pdbx_seq_one_letter_code
_entity_poly.pdbx_strand_id
1 'polypeptide(L)'
;MVYITRGLLTALLDLGADRDPESVTVSLAVTSAEELRADLPPERSVFTDMYLPEAGESVTAVFGMDLSTPDAAGRFVTHPEGPLTLTKRDDLHEVVFVAVPPYDDDCVAAFDRSGESLSVEVLDVAPPHGSLEDYL
;
A
#
# COMPACT_ATOMS: atom_id res chain seq x y z
N MET A 1 3.53 -4.06 -14.60
CA MET A 1 3.44 -5.21 -13.67
C MET A 1 4.04 -4.79 -12.35
N VAL A 2 3.34 -5.08 -11.26
CA VAL A 2 3.70 -4.73 -9.89
C VAL A 2 3.60 -5.99 -9.01
N TYR A 3 4.38 -6.01 -7.93
CA TYR A 3 4.44 -7.15 -7.00
C TYR A 3 4.00 -6.70 -5.62
N ILE A 4 3.22 -7.52 -4.94
CA ILE A 4 2.76 -7.27 -3.56
C ILE A 4 2.86 -8.56 -2.76
N THR A 5 3.24 -8.48 -1.48
CA THR A 5 3.20 -9.67 -0.62
C THR A 5 1.75 -10.02 -0.28
N ARG A 6 1.46 -11.32 -0.17
CA ARG A 6 0.15 -11.83 0.28
C ARG A 6 -0.24 -11.21 1.63
N GLY A 7 0.70 -11.14 2.56
CA GLY A 7 0.47 -10.56 3.89
C GLY A 7 0.03 -9.10 3.84
N LEU A 8 0.68 -8.27 3.01
CA LEU A 8 0.26 -6.87 2.85
C LEU A 8 -1.11 -6.77 2.18
N LEU A 9 -1.34 -7.52 1.09
CA LEU A 9 -2.61 -7.46 0.38
C LEU A 9 -3.79 -7.81 1.30
N THR A 10 -3.67 -8.91 2.06
CA THR A 10 -4.69 -9.31 3.04
C THR A 10 -4.93 -8.20 4.07
N ALA A 11 -3.87 -7.62 4.64
CA ALA A 11 -4.00 -6.54 5.62
C ALA A 11 -4.70 -5.29 5.07
N LEU A 12 -4.46 -4.94 3.79
CA LEU A 12 -5.11 -3.81 3.12
C LEU A 12 -6.59 -4.07 2.88
N LEU A 13 -6.94 -5.28 2.44
CA LEU A 13 -8.33 -5.68 2.22
C LEU A 13 -9.11 -5.75 3.53
N ASP A 14 -8.53 -6.32 4.58
CA ASP A 14 -9.11 -6.34 5.94
C ASP A 14 -9.33 -4.90 6.44
N LEU A 15 -8.35 -4.01 6.25
CA LEU A 15 -8.49 -2.60 6.61
C LEU A 15 -9.64 -1.93 5.86
N GLY A 16 -9.82 -2.23 4.57
CA GLY A 16 -10.93 -1.71 3.78
C GLY A 16 -12.28 -2.21 4.28
N ALA A 17 -12.39 -3.51 4.54
CA ALA A 17 -13.60 -4.13 5.09
C ALA A 17 -13.97 -3.58 6.48
N ASP A 18 -12.97 -3.39 7.36
CA ASP A 18 -13.17 -2.86 8.71
C ASP A 18 -13.65 -1.41 8.75
N ARG A 19 -13.33 -0.62 7.72
CA ARG A 19 -13.66 0.81 7.64
C ARG A 19 -14.88 1.10 6.79
N ASP A 20 -15.34 0.16 5.99
CA ASP A 20 -16.53 0.33 5.16
C ASP A 20 -17.73 0.82 6.00
N PRO A 21 -18.45 1.89 5.58
CA PRO A 21 -18.36 2.59 4.29
C PRO A 21 -17.44 3.82 4.25
N GLU A 22 -16.60 4.05 5.26
CA GLU A 22 -15.62 5.13 5.26
C GLU A 22 -14.47 4.82 4.29
N SER A 23 -14.14 5.78 3.42
CA SER A 23 -13.04 5.60 2.47
C SER A 23 -11.68 5.65 3.17
N VAL A 24 -10.82 4.69 2.86
CA VAL A 24 -9.44 4.58 3.33
C VAL A 24 -8.49 5.08 2.25
N THR A 25 -7.43 5.78 2.66
CA THR A 25 -6.25 6.06 1.83
C THR A 25 -5.01 5.87 2.69
N VAL A 26 -4.08 5.03 2.23
CA VAL A 26 -2.81 4.76 2.94
C VAL A 26 -1.63 4.79 1.98
N SER A 27 -0.47 5.16 2.51
CA SER A 27 0.79 5.14 1.76
C SER A 27 1.40 3.76 1.81
N LEU A 28 1.98 3.31 0.69
CA LEU A 28 2.64 2.01 0.59
C LEU A 28 4.14 2.18 0.36
N ALA A 29 4.93 1.28 0.94
CA ALA A 29 6.37 1.16 0.72
C ALA A 29 6.71 -0.17 0.04
N VAL A 30 7.92 -0.21 -0.52
CA VAL A 30 8.47 -1.38 -1.21
C VAL A 30 9.77 -1.84 -0.56
N THR A 31 9.99 -3.14 -0.57
CA THR A 31 11.28 -3.78 -0.32
C THR A 31 11.81 -4.38 -1.62
N SER A 32 13.14 -4.41 -1.78
CA SER A 32 13.76 -5.08 -2.92
C SER A 32 13.57 -6.60 -2.86
N ALA A 33 13.49 -7.25 -4.01
CA ALA A 33 13.41 -8.71 -4.10
C ALA A 33 14.63 -9.40 -3.50
N GLU A 34 15.82 -8.79 -3.60
CA GLU A 34 17.04 -9.29 -2.97
C GLU A 34 16.89 -9.39 -1.45
N GLU A 35 16.42 -8.30 -0.82
CA GLU A 35 16.23 -8.23 0.62
C GLU A 35 15.11 -9.18 1.10
N LEU A 36 14.05 -9.31 0.31
CA LEU A 36 12.98 -10.30 0.54
C LEU A 36 13.39 -11.75 0.29
N ARG A 37 14.52 -11.98 -0.38
CA ARG A 37 14.91 -13.30 -0.90
C ARG A 37 13.82 -13.92 -1.79
N ALA A 38 13.12 -13.09 -2.55
CA ALA A 38 12.10 -13.52 -3.49
C ALA A 38 12.74 -14.09 -4.77
N ASP A 39 12.05 -15.01 -5.44
CA ASP A 39 12.49 -15.58 -6.72
C ASP A 39 12.19 -14.61 -7.89
N LEU A 40 12.78 -13.42 -7.81
CA LEU A 40 12.66 -12.32 -8.76
C LEU A 40 14.04 -11.69 -9.00
N PRO A 41 14.23 -10.91 -10.09
CA PRO A 41 15.44 -10.12 -10.26
C PRO A 41 15.66 -9.20 -9.04
N PRO A 42 16.91 -9.09 -8.52
CA PRO A 42 17.19 -8.50 -7.21
C PRO A 42 16.71 -7.06 -7.05
N GLU A 43 16.75 -6.29 -8.13
CA GLU A 43 16.38 -4.87 -8.19
C GLU A 43 14.86 -4.65 -8.23
N ARG A 44 14.03 -5.71 -8.29
CA ARG A 44 12.58 -5.56 -8.37
C ARG A 44 12.00 -5.14 -7.03
N SER A 45 11.23 -4.06 -7.06
CA SER A 45 10.45 -3.59 -5.92
C SER A 45 9.20 -4.44 -5.72
N VAL A 46 8.93 -4.80 -4.47
CA VAL A 46 7.74 -5.52 -4.02
C VAL A 46 7.08 -4.71 -2.91
N PHE A 47 5.78 -4.45 -3.01
CA PHE A 47 5.01 -3.79 -1.97
C PHE A 47 4.89 -4.70 -0.75
N THR A 48 5.34 -4.20 0.40
CA THR A 48 5.53 -4.98 1.63
C THR A 48 4.93 -4.31 2.86
N ASP A 49 4.90 -2.99 2.87
CA ASP A 49 4.56 -2.18 4.03
C ASP A 49 3.51 -1.13 3.68
N MET A 50 2.70 -0.77 4.68
CA MET A 50 1.76 0.34 4.63
C MET A 50 1.99 1.29 5.81
N TYR A 51 1.76 2.58 5.57
CA TYR A 51 1.75 3.61 6.59
C TYR A 51 0.33 4.15 6.70
N LEU A 52 -0.29 3.90 7.86
CA LEU A 52 -1.58 4.49 8.21
C LEU A 52 -1.38 6.00 8.42
N PRO A 53 -2.26 6.86 7.87
CA PRO A 53 -2.28 8.25 8.29
C PRO A 53 -2.58 8.27 9.79
N GLU A 54 -1.85 9.09 10.56
CA GLU A 54 -2.15 9.29 11.97
C GLU A 54 -3.62 9.69 12.08
N ALA A 55 -4.44 8.81 12.67
CA ALA A 55 -5.85 9.09 12.90
C ALA A 55 -5.93 10.40 13.69
N GLY A 56 -6.79 11.33 13.25
CA GLY A 56 -6.80 12.73 13.67
C GLY A 56 -7.09 13.00 15.15
N GLU A 57 -6.14 12.65 16.03
CA GLU A 57 -6.01 13.16 17.39
C GLU A 57 -4.68 13.91 17.50
N SER A 58 -4.73 15.21 17.18
CA SER A 58 -3.85 16.28 17.66
C SER A 58 -2.39 15.90 18.00
N VAL A 59 -1.46 16.06 17.05
CA VAL A 59 -0.04 16.19 17.38
C VAL A 59 0.51 17.50 16.84
N THR A 60 0.67 18.45 17.75
CA THR A 60 1.66 19.53 17.63
C THR A 60 3.04 18.88 17.57
N ALA A 61 3.59 18.65 16.38
CA ALA A 61 4.97 18.23 16.23
C ALA A 61 5.90 19.44 16.41
N VAL A 62 6.45 19.56 17.62
CA VAL A 62 7.59 20.44 17.92
C VAL A 62 8.87 19.68 17.56
N PHE A 63 9.81 20.37 16.92
CA PHE A 63 11.16 19.96 16.50
C PHE A 63 11.29 19.24 15.14
N GLY A 64 11.55 20.02 14.09
CA GLY A 64 12.92 20.25 13.63
C GLY A 64 13.73 19.06 13.09
N MET A 65 13.10 17.92 12.81
CA MET A 65 13.70 16.84 12.05
C MET A 65 12.82 16.59 10.83
N ASP A 66 13.46 16.40 9.69
CA ASP A 66 12.80 16.18 8.40
C ASP A 66 11.96 14.90 8.48
N LEU A 67 10.68 15.04 8.86
CA LEU A 67 9.67 13.99 8.79
C LEU A 67 9.23 13.88 7.33
N SER A 68 10.18 13.65 6.42
CA SER A 68 9.81 13.08 5.13
C SER A 68 9.17 11.74 5.47
N THR A 69 7.88 11.60 5.17
CA THR A 69 7.29 10.27 5.04
C THR A 69 8.25 9.52 4.11
N PRO A 70 8.81 8.34 4.48
CA PRO A 70 9.69 7.59 3.59
C PRO A 70 9.03 7.56 2.20
N ASP A 71 9.81 7.80 1.14
CA ASP A 71 9.30 7.96 -0.23
C ASP A 71 8.29 6.86 -0.53
N ALA A 72 7.01 7.20 -0.41
CA ALA A 72 5.95 6.23 -0.57
C ALA A 72 6.03 5.77 -2.02
N ALA A 73 6.07 4.48 -2.26
CA ALA A 73 6.17 3.93 -3.61
C ALA A 73 4.78 3.86 -4.29
N GLY A 74 3.72 3.86 -3.49
CA GLY A 74 2.36 3.77 -3.99
C GLY A 74 1.30 4.19 -2.97
N ARG A 75 0.04 4.00 -3.37
CA ARG A 75 -1.14 4.22 -2.54
C ARG A 75 -2.07 3.02 -2.58
N PHE A 76 -2.80 2.82 -1.50
CA PHE A 76 -4.00 2.00 -1.49
C PHE A 76 -5.19 2.89 -1.15
N VAL A 77 -6.27 2.78 -1.92
CA VAL A 77 -7.51 3.52 -1.76
C VAL A 77 -8.70 2.56 -1.83
N THR A 78 -9.75 2.85 -1.07
CA THR A 78 -11.00 2.08 -1.14
C THR A 78 -12.11 2.92 -1.74
N HIS A 79 -12.95 2.31 -2.58
CA HIS A 79 -14.16 2.91 -3.11
C HIS A 79 -15.42 2.14 -2.64
N PRO A 80 -15.90 2.35 -1.40
CA PRO A 80 -17.07 1.66 -0.83
C PRO A 80 -18.31 1.67 -1.74
N GLU A 81 -18.59 2.83 -2.34
CA GLU A 81 -19.74 3.03 -3.25
C GLU A 81 -19.29 3.34 -4.68
N GLY A 82 -18.01 3.20 -4.98
CA GLY A 82 -17.41 3.64 -6.23
C GLY A 82 -16.92 2.48 -7.11
N PRO A 83 -16.37 2.80 -8.29
CA PRO A 83 -15.93 1.79 -9.23
C PRO A 83 -14.53 1.27 -8.89
N LEU A 84 -14.22 0.05 -9.35
CA LEU A 84 -12.87 -0.54 -9.31
C LEU A 84 -11.98 0.09 -10.42
N THR A 85 -11.74 1.38 -10.32
CA THR A 85 -10.88 2.18 -11.20
C THR A 85 -10.51 3.48 -10.51
N LEU A 86 -9.44 4.12 -10.97
CA LEU A 86 -9.12 5.47 -10.52
C LEU A 86 -10.22 6.48 -10.81
N THR A 87 -10.43 7.38 -9.85
CA THR A 87 -11.26 8.56 -9.96
C THR A 87 -10.43 9.83 -9.81
N LYS A 88 -11.02 10.97 -10.19
CA LYS A 88 -10.36 12.29 -10.03
C LYS A 88 -10.14 12.69 -8.57
N ARG A 89 -10.71 11.97 -7.61
CA ARG A 89 -10.58 12.25 -6.17
C ARG A 89 -9.40 11.52 -5.53
N ASP A 90 -8.80 10.58 -6.25
CA ASP A 90 -7.81 9.68 -5.68
C ASP A 90 -6.47 10.42 -5.54
N ASP A 91 -5.76 10.14 -4.46
CA ASP A 91 -4.38 10.59 -4.29
C ASP A 91 -3.49 9.78 -5.23
N LEU A 92 -3.08 10.40 -6.34
CA LEU A 92 -2.36 9.70 -7.39
C LEU A 92 -0.88 9.51 -7.01
N HIS A 93 -0.41 8.28 -7.18
CA HIS A 93 0.99 7.90 -7.11
C HIS A 93 1.41 7.18 -8.39
N GLU A 94 2.69 6.85 -8.53
CA GLU A 94 3.18 5.99 -9.61
C GLU A 94 2.37 4.69 -9.73
N VAL A 95 2.02 4.09 -8.58
CA VAL A 95 1.14 2.92 -8.48
C VAL A 95 0.05 3.19 -7.44
N VAL A 96 -1.20 2.96 -7.82
CA VAL A 96 -2.34 3.06 -6.92
C VAL A 96 -3.14 1.76 -6.97
N PHE A 97 -3.30 1.12 -5.83
CA PHE A 97 -4.22 0.00 -5.63
C PHE A 97 -5.58 0.54 -5.23
N VAL A 98 -6.62 0.17 -5.97
CA VAL A 98 -8.02 0.49 -5.66
C VAL A 98 -8.70 -0.80 -5.23
N ALA A 99 -9.38 -0.80 -4.09
CA ALA A 99 -10.24 -1.89 -3.65
C ALA A 99 -11.70 -1.46 -3.49
N VAL A 100 -12.62 -2.40 -3.71
CA VAL A 100 -14.07 -2.21 -3.56
C VAL A 100 -14.68 -3.34 -2.73
N PRO A 101 -15.86 -3.16 -2.11
CA PRO A 101 -16.59 -4.27 -1.50
C PRO A 101 -16.85 -5.40 -2.51
N PRO A 102 -16.83 -6.67 -2.08
CA PRO A 102 -16.68 -7.18 -0.71
C PRO A 102 -15.25 -7.23 -0.13
N TYR A 103 -14.24 -6.63 -0.79
CA TYR A 103 -12.83 -6.65 -0.37
C TYR A 103 -12.17 -8.04 -0.43
N ASP A 104 -12.53 -8.84 -1.43
CA ASP A 104 -11.82 -10.09 -1.77
C ASP A 104 -10.65 -9.84 -2.75
N ASP A 105 -9.82 -10.85 -3.00
CA ASP A 105 -8.66 -10.78 -3.92
C ASP A 105 -9.03 -10.35 -5.36
N ASP A 106 -10.25 -10.64 -5.82
CA ASP A 106 -10.75 -10.22 -7.14
C ASP A 106 -11.32 -8.78 -7.15
N CYS A 107 -11.42 -8.15 -5.97
CA CYS A 107 -12.02 -6.83 -5.78
C CYS A 107 -10.98 -5.72 -5.58
N VAL A 108 -9.75 -5.98 -6.03
CA VAL A 108 -8.62 -5.05 -5.98
C VAL A 108 -7.88 -5.02 -7.31
N ALA A 109 -7.48 -3.82 -7.74
CA ALA A 109 -6.74 -3.62 -8.98
C ALA A 109 -5.71 -2.51 -8.82
N ALA A 110 -4.57 -2.64 -9.50
CA ALA A 110 -3.53 -1.62 -9.53
C ALA A 110 -3.62 -0.78 -10.82
N PHE A 111 -3.32 0.50 -10.70
CA PHE A 111 -3.33 1.45 -11.80
C PHE A 111 -2.06 2.32 -11.75
N ASP A 112 -1.60 2.75 -12.92
CA ASP A 112 -0.62 3.82 -13.01
C ASP A 112 -1.28 5.20 -12.86
N ARG A 113 -0.46 6.25 -12.81
CA ARG A 113 -0.93 7.65 -12.73
C ARG A 113 -1.82 8.10 -13.89
N SER A 114 -1.83 7.37 -15.00
CA SER A 114 -2.65 7.64 -16.18
C SER A 114 -3.99 6.90 -16.17
N GLY A 115 -4.22 6.02 -15.19
CA GLY A 115 -5.42 5.20 -15.10
C GLY A 115 -5.33 3.89 -15.88
N GLU A 116 -4.16 3.53 -16.40
CA GLU A 116 -3.97 2.24 -17.05
C GLU A 116 -3.81 1.14 -16.00
N SER A 117 -4.52 0.02 -16.17
CA SER A 117 -4.43 -1.12 -15.27
C SER A 117 -3.07 -1.79 -15.34
N LEU A 118 -2.47 -2.04 -14.18
CA LEU A 118 -1.20 -2.75 -14.02
C LEU A 118 -1.48 -4.19 -13.61
N SER A 119 -0.81 -5.16 -14.25
CA SER A 119 -0.82 -6.55 -13.79
C SER A 119 -0.23 -6.65 -12.38
N VAL A 120 -0.95 -7.29 -11.47
CA VAL A 120 -0.53 -7.53 -10.08
C VAL A 120 -0.12 -8.99 -9.92
N GLU A 121 1.06 -9.22 -9.33
CA GLU A 121 1.50 -10.55 -8.92
C GLU A 121 1.63 -10.59 -7.39
N VAL A 122 0.92 -11.53 -6.77
CA VAL A 122 0.92 -11.70 -5.31
C VAL A 122 1.96 -12.74 -4.93
N LEU A 123 2.97 -12.31 -4.15
CA LEU A 123 4.05 -13.16 -3.69
C LEU A 123 3.74 -13.70 -2.30
N ASP A 124 3.85 -15.02 -2.14
CA ASP A 124 3.74 -15.68 -0.83
C ASP A 124 5.11 -15.71 -0.13
N VAL A 125 5.63 -14.52 0.15
CA VAL A 125 6.88 -14.29 0.90
C VAL A 125 6.61 -13.32 2.03
N ALA A 126 7.19 -13.59 3.20
CA ALA A 126 7.11 -12.68 4.33
C ALA A 126 8.18 -11.58 4.20
N PRO A 127 7.88 -10.32 4.51
CA PRO A 127 8.90 -9.30 4.66
C PRO A 127 9.92 -9.70 5.73
N PRO A 128 11.20 -9.30 5.60
CA PRO A 128 12.16 -9.53 6.67
C PRO A 128 11.62 -8.92 7.97
N HIS A 129 11.76 -9.65 9.09
CA HIS A 129 11.43 -9.08 10.39
C HIS A 129 12.35 -7.87 10.62
N GLY A 130 11.79 -6.66 10.64
CA GLY A 130 12.50 -5.51 11.19
C GLY A 130 12.83 -5.83 12.64
N SER A 131 14.10 -5.98 12.96
CA SER A 131 14.55 -6.08 14.35
C SER A 131 14.10 -4.79 15.04
N LEU A 132 13.29 -4.90 16.10
CA LEU A 132 12.88 -3.76 16.94
C LEU A 132 14.09 -3.03 17.59
N GLU A 133 15.30 -3.55 17.39
CA GLU A 133 16.57 -3.02 17.87
C GLU A 133 17.02 -1.74 17.16
N ASP A 134 16.50 -1.40 15.97
CA ASP A 134 16.87 -0.16 15.24
C ASP A 134 16.16 1.12 15.76
N TYR A 135 15.27 0.99 16.74
CA TYR A 135 14.51 2.11 17.32
C TYR A 135 14.72 2.31 18.84
N LEU A 136 15.75 1.69 19.43
CA LEU A 136 16.10 1.82 20.86
C LEU A 136 17.49 2.44 21.10
#